data_AF-A0A1G5LW18-F1
#
_entry.id   AF-A0A1G5LW18-F1
#
_cell.length_a   1.000
_cell.length_b   1.000
_cell.length_c   1.000
_cell.angle_alpha   90.00
_cell.angle_beta   90.00
_cell.angle_gamma   90.00
#
_symmetry.space_group_name_H-M   'P 1'
#
loop_
_entity.id
_entity.type
_entity.pdbx_description
1 polymer ?
#
loop_
_entity_poly.entity_id
_entity_poly.type
_entity_poly.pdbx_seq_one_letter_code
_entity_poly.pdbx_strand_id
1 'polypeptide(L)' 'MAVFAETDGPLRARQLGQALDRPILAKHTEGIRAKLTRLVDRSILAEVEPGLFTQPRP' A
#
# COMPACT_ATOMS: atom_id res chain seq x y z
N MET A 1 8.53 6.04 -2.25
CA MET A 1 9.40 4.93 -1.82
C MET A 1 9.75 5.00 -0.31
N ALA A 2 9.59 6.15 0.39
CA ALA A 2 9.95 6.26 1.81
C ALA A 2 9.12 5.39 2.78
N VAL A 3 7.82 5.23 2.54
CA VAL A 3 6.89 4.53 3.46
C VAL A 3 7.30 3.09 3.82
N PHE A 4 7.82 2.32 2.85
CA PHE A 4 8.34 0.97 3.09
C PHE A 4 9.81 0.96 3.52
N ALA A 5 10.54 2.05 3.36
CA ALA A 5 11.90 2.19 3.87
C ALA A 5 11.90 2.55 5.38
N GLU A 6 10.85 3.24 5.84
CA GLU A 6 10.64 3.56 7.25
C GLU A 6 10.00 2.40 8.03
N THR A 7 9.44 1.40 7.34
CA THR A 7 8.84 0.23 7.97
C THR A 7 9.45 -1.06 7.41
N ASP A 8 10.19 -1.79 8.23
CA ASP A 8 10.88 -3.04 7.88
C ASP A 8 9.90 -4.23 7.73
N GLY A 9 8.82 -4.07 6.96
CA GLY A 9 7.78 -5.09 6.80
C GLY A 9 6.57 -4.70 5.96
N PRO A 10 5.70 -5.68 5.67
CA PRO A 10 4.49 -5.47 4.89
C PRO A 10 3.50 -4.53 5.62
N LEU A 11 2.83 -3.67 4.85
CA LEU A 11 1.91 -2.66 5.35
C LEU A 11 0.48 -2.93 4.86
N ARG A 12 -0.50 -2.72 5.75
CA ARG A 12 -1.91 -2.77 5.37
C ARG A 12 -2.28 -1.57 4.51
N ALA A 13 -3.28 -1.73 3.64
CA ALA A 13 -3.81 -0.66 2.79
C ALA A 13 -4.11 0.65 3.57
N ARG A 14 -4.62 0.50 4.80
CA ARG A 14 -4.92 1.62 5.69
C ARG A 14 -3.65 2.33 6.18
N GLN A 15 -2.59 1.60 6.52
CA GLN A 15 -1.33 2.21 6.93
C GLN A 15 -0.66 2.93 5.76
N LEU A 16 -0.72 2.34 4.57
CA LEU A 16 -0.25 2.97 3.33
C LEU A 16 -0.99 4.24 2.99
N GLY A 17 -2.33 4.25 3.13
CA GLY A 17 -3.11 5.47 2.91
C GLY A 17 -2.74 6.61 3.86
N GLN A 18 -2.43 6.29 5.13
CA GLN A 18 -2.02 7.27 6.14
C GLN A 18 -0.62 7.81 5.85
N ALA A 19 0.33 6.93 5.55
CA ALA A 19 1.72 7.29 5.28
C ALA A 19 1.90 8.03 3.93
N LEU A 20 0.95 7.88 3.00
CA LEU A 20 0.89 8.64 1.75
C LEU A 20 0.13 9.98 1.90
N ASP A 21 -0.14 10.41 3.14
CA ASP A 21 -0.67 11.73 3.49
C ASP A 21 -2.04 12.05 2.88
N ARG A 22 -2.89 11.02 2.70
CA ARG A 22 -4.29 11.20 2.29
C ARG A 22 -5.22 10.85 3.44
N PRO A 23 -6.10 11.77 3.89
CA PRO A 23 -7.07 11.45 4.93
C PRO A 23 -7.93 10.27 4.50
N ILE A 24 -7.83 9.18 5.26
CA ILE A 24 -8.64 7.97 5.07
C ILE A 24 -10.02 8.26 5.65
N LEU A 25 -10.85 8.94 4.87
CA LEU A 25 -12.28 8.78 5.00
C LEU A 25 -12.62 7.37 4.51
N ALA A 26 -13.53 6.64 5.18
CA ALA A 26 -13.87 5.27 4.83
C ALA A 26 -14.24 5.07 3.34
N LYS A 27 -14.83 6.11 2.71
CA LYS A 27 -15.12 6.19 1.27
C LYS A 27 -13.88 6.19 0.35
N HIS A 28 -12.69 6.45 0.88
CA HIS A 28 -11.42 6.43 0.15
C HIS A 28 -10.67 5.10 0.30
N THR A 29 -11.08 4.20 1.19
CA THR A 29 -10.39 2.90 1.39
C THR A 29 -10.44 2.05 0.12
N GLU A 30 -11.60 1.97 -0.54
CA GLU A 30 -11.76 1.29 -1.83
C GLU A 30 -10.89 1.92 -2.92
N GLY A 31 -10.84 3.25 -2.96
CA GLY A 31 -10.02 4.02 -3.91
C GLY A 31 -8.52 3.88 -3.64
N ILE A 32 -8.11 3.69 -2.39
CA ILE A 32 -6.73 3.37 -2.01
C ILE A 32 -6.42 1.93 -2.44
N ARG A 33 -7.30 0.96 -2.19
CA ARG A 33 -7.11 -0.42 -2.61
C ARG A 33 -6.94 -0.53 -4.12
N ALA A 34 -7.81 0.10 -4.91
CA ALA A 34 -7.69 0.12 -6.37
C ALA A 34 -6.35 0.72 -6.85
N LYS A 35 -5.81 1.73 -6.15
CA LYS A 35 -4.48 2.29 -6.46
C LYS A 35 -3.36 1.35 -6.07
N LEU A 36 -3.45 0.70 -4.91
CA LEU A 36 -2.45 -0.27 -4.46
C LEU A 36 -2.41 -1.48 -5.38
N THR A 37 -3.55 -2.04 -5.79
CA THR A 37 -3.62 -3.11 -6.79
C THR A 37 -2.99 -2.68 -8.12
N ARG A 38 -3.23 -1.45 -8.59
CA ARG A 38 -2.55 -0.91 -9.77
C ARG A 38 -1.03 -0.83 -9.62
N LEU A 39 -0.51 -0.59 -8.41
CA LEU A 39 0.93 -0.62 -8.15
C LEU A 39 1.46 -2.07 -8.11
N VAL A 40 0.64 -3.02 -7.66
CA VAL A 40 0.95 -4.46 -7.74
C VAL A 40 1.02 -4.93 -9.19
N ASP A 41 0.03 -4.58 -10.02
CA ASP A 41 0.02 -4.90 -11.46
C ASP A 41 1.26 -4.38 -12.18
N ARG A 42 1.82 -3.26 -11.71
CA ARG A 42 3.05 -2.65 -12.24
C ARG A 42 4.33 -3.20 -11.62
N SER A 43 4.25 -4.23 -10.78
CA SER A 43 5.38 -4.80 -10.03
C SER A 43 6.12 -3.78 -9.15
N ILE A 44 5.45 -2.69 -8.75
CA ILE A 44 6.00 -1.69 -7.82
C ILE A 44 5.75 -2.14 -6.38
N LEU A 45 4.64 -2.84 -6.13
CA LEU A 45 4.30 -3.48 -4.86
C LEU A 45 4.04 -4.97 -5.08
N ALA A 46 4.12 -5.76 -4.02
CA ALA A 46 3.65 -7.14 -3.99
C ALA A 46 2.56 -7.27 -2.92
N GLU A 47 1.45 -7.92 -3.25
CA GLU A 47 0.41 -8.26 -2.29
C GLU A 47 0.70 -9.66 -1.75
N VAL A 48 1.12 -9.75 -0.48
CA VAL A 48 1.46 -11.03 0.18
C VAL A 48 0.22 -11.72 0.74
N GLU A 49 -0.76 -10.93 1.19
CA GLU A 49 -2.07 -11.37 1.62
C GLU A 49 -3.11 -10.34 1.17
N PRO A 50 -4.41 -10.69 1.07
CA PRO A 50 -5.45 -9.72 0.75
C PRO A 50 -5.38 -8.46 1.63
N GLY A 51 -5.06 -7.32 1.02
CA GLY A 51 -4.93 -6.02 1.68
C GLY A 51 -3.61 -5.79 2.44
N LEU A 52 -2.62 -6.68 2.28
CA LEU A 52 -1.28 -6.58 2.85
C LEU A 52 -0.26 -6.47 1.73
N PHE A 53 0.38 -5.31 1.64
CA PHE A 53 1.29 -4.96 0.54
C PHE A 53 2.71 -4.83 1.08
N THR A 54 3.69 -5.20 0.26
CA THR A 54 5.11 -5.06 0.54
C THR A 54 5.84 -4.52 -0.68
N GLN A 55 7.06 -4.01 -0.48
CA GLN A 55 7.92 -3.69 -1.60
C GLN A 55 8.53 -5.00 -2.13
N PRO A 56 8.44 -5.29 -3.44
CA PRO A 56 9.16 -6.42 -4.02
C PRO A 56 10.65 -6.18 -3.79
N ARG A 57 11.30 -7.13 -3.13
CA ARG A 57 12.77 -7.09 -3.00
C ARG A 57 13.37 -7.32 -4.39
N PRO A 58 14.49 -6.64 -4.71
CA PRO A 58 15.20 -6.83 -5.97
C PRO A 58 15.66 -8.28 -6.17
#